data_AF-A0A371L563-F1
#
_entry.id   AF-A0A371L563-F1
#
_cell.length_a   1.000
_cell.length_b   1.000
_cell.length_c   1.000
_cell.angle_alpha   90.00
_cell.angle_beta   90.00
_cell.angle_gamma   90.00
#
_symmetry.space_group_name_H-M   'P 1'
#
loop_
_entity.id
_entity.type
_entity.pdbx_description
1 polymer ?
#
loop_
_entity_poly.entity_id
_entity_poly.type
_entity_poly.pdbx_seq_one_letter_code
_entity_poly.pdbx_strand_id
1 'polypeptide(L)'
;MSAPPDPTDAASPPVLERAATRLRLVGTAALAGALVAAVWLVARLVVGDFSASVETTFAVGSLAFGFGLLGWSGAVALGRGIESMQAHLDTGTGWTEADARRAMARVLGFGLGVMLGATAVGSVASVFVAA
;
A
#
# COMPACT_ATOMS: atom_id res chain seq x y z
N MET A 1 -41.76 21.37 19.35
CA MET A 1 -41.09 20.48 20.30
C MET A 1 -40.18 19.59 19.47
N SER A 2 -38.91 19.96 19.35
CA SER A 2 -37.92 19.24 18.53
C SER A 2 -37.56 17.92 19.20
N ALA A 3 -37.43 16.85 18.41
CA ALA A 3 -37.03 15.54 18.93
C ALA A 3 -35.64 15.64 19.59
N PRO A 4 -35.39 14.92 20.71
CA PRO A 4 -34.06 14.84 21.31
C PRO A 4 -33.05 14.31 20.29
N PRO A 5 -31.81 14.85 20.24
CA PRO A 5 -30.77 14.31 19.38
C PRO A 5 -30.52 12.84 19.71
N ASP A 6 -30.45 12.00 18.68
CA ASP A 6 -30.21 10.57 18.80
C ASP A 6 -28.79 10.33 19.36
N PRO A 7 -28.62 9.59 20.46
CA PRO A 7 -27.30 9.30 21.04
C PRO A 7 -26.35 8.55 20.08
N THR A 8 -26.85 8.01 18.97
CA THR A 8 -26.03 7.35 17.93
C THR A 8 -25.28 8.32 17.01
N ASP A 9 -25.69 9.59 16.91
CA ASP A 9 -24.95 10.62 16.14
C ASP A 9 -23.62 10.99 16.81
N ALA A 10 -23.52 10.84 18.12
CA ALA A 10 -22.32 11.15 18.90
C ALA A 10 -21.20 10.07 18.78
N ALA A 11 -21.51 8.89 18.22
CA ALA A 11 -20.62 7.73 18.20
C ALA A 11 -19.88 7.49 16.87
N SER A 12 -20.00 8.41 15.91
CA SER A 12 -19.21 8.34 14.67
C SER A 12 -17.79 8.87 14.93
N PRO A 13 -16.72 8.04 14.92
CA PRO A 13 -15.36 8.57 15.08
C PRO A 13 -15.07 9.57 13.95
N PRO A 14 -14.35 10.67 14.26
CA PRO A 14 -14.08 11.72 13.28
C PRO A 14 -13.42 11.12 12.04
N VAL A 15 -13.76 11.64 10.85
CA VAL A 15 -13.24 11.18 9.55
C VAL A 15 -11.71 11.03 9.57
N LEU A 16 -11.04 11.89 10.34
CA LEU A 16 -9.60 11.90 10.59
C LEU A 16 -9.09 10.61 11.26
N GLU A 17 -9.82 10.03 12.20
CA GLU A 17 -9.40 8.82 12.92
C GLU A 17 -9.53 7.57 12.04
N ARG A 18 -10.57 7.53 11.19
CA ARG A 18 -10.73 6.49 10.16
C ARG A 18 -9.63 6.60 9.10
N ALA A 19 -9.32 7.83 8.68
CA ALA A 19 -8.23 8.11 7.76
C ALA A 19 -6.88 7.71 8.36
N ALA A 20 -6.62 8.06 9.62
CA ALA A 20 -5.39 7.71 10.33
C ALA A 20 -5.21 6.20 10.45
N THR A 21 -6.28 5.45 10.74
CA THR A 21 -6.22 3.97 10.82
C THR A 21 -5.89 3.35 9.47
N ARG A 22 -6.51 3.84 8.38
CA ARG A 22 -6.22 3.37 7.02
C ARG A 22 -4.81 3.76 6.57
N LEU A 23 -4.39 4.97 6.89
CA LEU A 23 -3.06 5.49 6.60
C LEU A 23 -1.98 4.73 7.37
N ARG A 24 -2.24 4.34 8.63
CA ARG A 24 -1.32 3.50 9.41
C ARG A 24 -1.11 2.14 8.77
N LEU A 25 -2.17 1.56 8.21
CA LEU A 25 -2.09 0.28 7.51
C LEU A 25 -1.22 0.37 6.24
N VAL A 26 -1.47 1.38 5.40
CA VAL A 26 -0.67 1.65 4.20
C VAL A 26 0.76 2.03 4.59
N GLY A 27 0.91 2.82 5.65
CA GLY A 27 2.19 3.26 6.19
C GLY A 27 3.05 2.11 6.70
N THR A 28 2.46 1.12 7.39
CA THR A 28 3.21 -0.09 7.80
C THR A 28 3.68 -0.90 6.59
N ALA A 29 2.87 -1.00 5.54
CA ALA A 29 3.27 -1.69 4.33
C ALA A 29 4.37 -0.93 3.58
N ALA A 30 4.29 0.40 3.53
CA ALA A 30 5.34 1.26 2.98
C ALA A 30 6.64 1.17 3.76
N LEU A 31 6.59 1.17 5.09
CA LEU A 31 7.76 0.93 5.93
C LEU A 31 8.38 -0.44 5.65
N ALA A 32 7.57 -1.49 5.56
CA ALA A 32 8.05 -2.82 5.22
C ALA A 32 8.75 -2.85 3.85
N GLY A 33 8.14 -2.23 2.83
CA GLY A 33 8.74 -2.12 1.50
C GLY A 33 10.06 -1.36 1.50
N ALA A 34 10.13 -0.24 2.21
CA ALA A 34 11.35 0.55 2.35
C ALA A 34 12.47 -0.23 3.04
N LEU A 35 12.15 -0.96 4.11
CA LEU A 35 13.13 -1.80 4.83
C LEU A 35 13.64 -2.95 3.96
N VAL A 36 12.75 -3.63 3.23
CA VAL A 36 13.13 -4.70 2.29
C VAL A 36 14.07 -4.15 1.22
N ALA A 37 13.74 -3.01 0.60
CA ALA A 37 14.59 -2.38 -0.40
C ALA A 37 15.95 -1.97 0.18
N ALA A 38 15.97 -1.40 1.39
CA ALA A 38 17.21 -1.00 2.04
C ALA A 38 18.12 -2.19 2.35
N VAL A 39 17.59 -3.25 2.97
CA VAL A 39 18.36 -4.46 3.27
C VAL A 39 18.90 -5.10 1.99
N TRP A 40 18.07 -5.20 0.95
CA TRP A 40 18.47 -5.73 -0.35
C TRP A 40 19.61 -4.91 -0.97
N LEU A 41 19.50 -3.59 -1.01
CA LEU A 41 20.51 -2.72 -1.62
C LEU A 41 21.80 -2.67 -0.81
N VAL A 42 21.73 -2.70 0.53
CA VAL A 42 22.91 -2.79 1.40
C VAL A 42 23.66 -4.10 1.13
N ALA A 43 22.95 -5.22 0.96
CA ALA A 43 23.59 -6.49 0.59
C ALA A 43 24.28 -6.42 -0.79
N ARG A 44 23.71 -5.64 -1.73
CA ARG A 44 24.27 -5.47 -3.08
C ARG A 44 25.50 -4.57 -3.14
N LEU A 45 25.78 -3.75 -2.12
CA LEU A 45 27.03 -2.98 -2.02
C LEU A 45 28.28 -3.85 -2.07
N VAL A 46 28.17 -5.12 -1.66
CA VAL A 46 29.30 -6.06 -1.63
C VAL A 46 29.42 -6.86 -2.93
N VAL A 47 28.39 -6.86 -3.79
CA VAL A 47 28.27 -7.78 -4.94
C VAL A 47 27.74 -7.02 -6.17
N GLY A 48 28.63 -6.36 -6.90
CA GLY A 48 28.40 -5.89 -8.27
C GLY A 48 27.93 -4.45 -8.44
N ASP A 49 27.25 -4.18 -9.56
CA ASP A 49 26.81 -2.83 -9.97
C ASP A 49 25.64 -2.35 -9.10
N PHE A 50 25.96 -1.48 -8.16
CA PHE A 50 25.01 -0.87 -7.24
C PHE A 50 24.00 0.03 -7.96
N SER A 51 24.43 0.76 -8.99
CA SER A 51 23.55 1.67 -9.74
C SER A 51 22.45 0.90 -10.46
N ALA A 52 22.83 -0.17 -11.17
CA ALA A 52 21.86 -1.05 -11.82
C ALA A 52 20.91 -1.72 -10.82
N SER A 53 21.41 -2.02 -9.60
CA SER A 53 20.61 -2.62 -8.54
C SER A 53 19.56 -1.66 -7.98
N VAL A 54 19.89 -0.37 -7.83
CA VAL A 54 18.94 0.69 -7.41
C VAL A 54 17.83 0.85 -8.46
N GLU A 55 18.20 0.96 -9.74
CA GLU A 55 17.24 1.13 -10.84
C GLU A 55 16.27 -0.06 -10.93
N THR A 56 16.81 -1.28 -10.86
CA THR A 56 15.99 -2.50 -10.87
C THR A 56 15.04 -2.56 -9.67
N THR A 57 15.54 -2.21 -8.48
CA THR A 57 14.72 -2.19 -7.25
C THR A 57 13.59 -1.17 -7.35
N PHE A 58 13.88 0.01 -7.90
CA PHE A 58 12.87 1.02 -8.17
C PHE A 58 11.82 0.55 -9.18
N ALA A 59 12.23 -0.10 -10.27
CA ALA A 59 11.33 -0.66 -11.27
C ALA A 59 10.42 -1.77 -10.71
N VAL A 60 10.95 -2.64 -9.84
CA VAL A 60 10.14 -3.65 -9.14
C VAL A 60 9.14 -2.98 -8.18
N GLY A 61 9.57 -1.95 -7.45
CA GLY A 61 8.69 -1.16 -6.58
C GLY A 61 7.56 -0.48 -7.35
N SER A 62 7.87 0.13 -8.50
CA SER A 62 6.87 0.81 -9.35
C SER A 62 5.87 -0.17 -9.96
N LEU A 63 6.33 -1.38 -10.34
CA LEU A 63 5.44 -2.45 -10.79
C LEU A 63 4.49 -2.90 -9.70
N ALA A 64 4.98 -3.15 -8.49
CA ALA A 64 4.15 -3.51 -7.34
C ALA A 64 3.15 -2.39 -6.99
N PHE A 65 3.60 -1.13 -7.04
CA PHE A 65 2.75 0.04 -6.84
C PHE A 65 1.63 0.12 -7.88
N GLY A 66 1.97 0.01 -9.17
CA GLY A 66 1.01 0.03 -10.27
C GLY A 66 0.00 -1.11 -10.18
N PHE A 67 0.46 -2.32 -9.86
CA PHE A 67 -0.43 -3.47 -9.63
C PHE A 67 -1.40 -3.23 -8.47
N GLY A 68 -0.91 -2.70 -7.34
CA GLY A 68 -1.75 -2.34 -6.21
C GLY A 68 -2.77 -1.26 -6.55
N LEU A 69 -2.38 -0.25 -7.34
CA LEU A 69 -3.29 0.82 -7.79
C LEU A 69 -4.38 0.32 -8.73
N LEU A 70 -4.02 -0.52 -9.70
CA LEU A 70 -4.96 -1.15 -10.61
C LEU A 70 -5.92 -2.08 -9.86
N GLY A 71 -5.40 -2.90 -8.95
CA GLY A 71 -6.21 -3.81 -8.13
C GLY A 71 -7.18 -3.06 -7.20
N TRP A 72 -6.73 -1.97 -6.58
CA TRP A 72 -7.58 -1.11 -5.76
C TRP A 72 -8.68 -0.46 -6.59
N SER A 73 -8.32 0.08 -7.77
CA SER A 73 -9.27 0.70 -8.70
C SER A 73 -10.30 -0.32 -9.21
N GLY A 74 -9.85 -1.54 -9.53
CA GLY A 74 -10.72 -2.64 -9.94
C GLY A 74 -11.67 -3.08 -8.83
N ALA A 75 -11.20 -3.17 -7.58
CA ALA A 75 -12.05 -3.47 -6.44
C ALA A 75 -13.12 -2.37 -6.25
N VAL A 76 -12.76 -1.09 -6.39
CA VAL A 76 -13.73 0.03 -6.32
C VAL A 76 -14.75 -0.03 -7.47
N ALA A 77 -14.31 -0.33 -8.69
CA ALA A 77 -15.18 -0.33 -9.86
C ALA A 77 -16.13 -1.54 -9.93
N LEU A 78 -15.65 -2.73 -9.54
CA LEU A 78 -16.33 -4.01 -9.73
C LEU A 78 -16.89 -4.60 -8.43
N GLY A 79 -16.53 -4.05 -7.27
CA GLY A 79 -16.81 -4.64 -5.94
C GLY A 79 -18.25 -5.05 -5.71
N ARG A 80 -19.18 -4.08 -5.81
CA ARG A 80 -20.62 -4.33 -5.63
C ARG A 80 -21.19 -5.35 -6.63
N GLY A 81 -20.63 -5.43 -7.84
CA GLY A 81 -21.06 -6.38 -8.87
C GLY A 81 -20.59 -7.81 -8.59
N ILE A 82 -19.39 -7.97 -8.03
CA ILE A 82 -18.86 -9.28 -7.65
C ILE A 82 -19.58 -9.78 -6.39
N GLU A 83 -19.80 -8.93 -5.38
CA GLU A 83 -20.55 -9.30 -4.18
C GLU A 83 -22.00 -9.73 -4.50
N SER A 84 -22.68 -9.00 -5.40
CA SER A 84 -24.03 -9.40 -5.82
C SER A 84 -24.01 -10.73 -6.58
N MET A 85 -23.02 -10.96 -7.43
CA MET A 85 -22.86 -12.22 -8.15
C MET A 85 -22.56 -13.39 -7.21
N GLN A 86 -21.75 -13.18 -6.17
CA GLN A 86 -21.49 -14.20 -5.15
C GLN A 86 -22.73 -14.55 -4.33
N ALA A 87 -23.54 -13.55 -3.97
CA ALA A 87 -24.81 -13.78 -3.29
C ALA A 87 -25.80 -14.60 -4.13
N HIS A 88 -25.74 -14.50 -5.47
CA HIS A 88 -26.60 -15.27 -6.38
C HIS A 88 -26.04 -16.65 -6.74
N LEU A 89 -24.71 -16.80 -6.79
CA LEU A 89 -24.04 -18.05 -7.18
C LEU A 89 -23.62 -18.91 -5.99
N ASP A 90 -23.87 -18.46 -4.76
CA ASP A 90 -23.57 -19.15 -3.50
C ASP A 90 -22.15 -19.72 -3.42
N THR A 91 -21.19 -18.97 -3.99
CA THR A 91 -19.80 -19.41 -4.15
C THR A 91 -18.98 -19.35 -2.86
N GLY A 92 -19.55 -18.83 -1.77
CA GLY A 92 -19.02 -18.97 -0.41
C GLY A 92 -17.60 -18.46 -0.15
N THR A 93 -17.00 -17.66 -1.05
CA THR A 93 -15.57 -17.32 -0.96
C THR A 93 -15.24 -16.31 0.14
N GLY A 94 -16.24 -15.74 0.81
CA GLY A 94 -16.08 -14.70 1.84
C GLY A 94 -15.39 -13.42 1.33
N TRP A 95 -15.43 -13.17 0.01
CA TRP A 95 -14.75 -12.04 -0.58
C TRP A 95 -15.58 -10.76 -0.39
N THR A 96 -14.93 -9.68 0.06
CA THR A 96 -15.57 -8.37 0.19
C THR A 96 -14.77 -7.30 -0.56
N GLU A 97 -15.47 -6.31 -1.08
CA GLU A 97 -14.87 -5.11 -1.68
C GLU A 97 -13.97 -4.39 -0.68
N ALA A 98 -14.36 -4.36 0.59
CA ALA A 98 -13.59 -3.71 1.65
C ALA A 98 -12.24 -4.41 1.89
N ASP A 99 -12.25 -5.74 1.95
CA ASP A 99 -11.04 -6.53 2.18
C ASP A 99 -10.11 -6.52 0.96
N ALA A 100 -10.68 -6.61 -0.25
CA ALA A 100 -9.92 -6.48 -1.49
C ALA A 100 -9.23 -5.11 -1.59
N ARG A 101 -9.95 -4.01 -1.31
CA ARG A 101 -9.36 -2.66 -1.27
C ARG A 101 -8.26 -2.56 -0.22
N ARG A 102 -8.46 -3.13 0.96
CA ARG A 102 -7.49 -3.11 2.05
C ARG A 102 -6.21 -3.89 1.69
N ALA A 103 -6.35 -5.05 1.06
CA ALA A 103 -5.22 -5.84 0.60
C ALA A 103 -4.42 -5.10 -0.48
N MET A 104 -5.10 -4.57 -1.50
CA MET A 104 -4.43 -3.85 -2.58
C MET A 104 -3.80 -2.53 -2.13
N ALA A 105 -4.41 -1.83 -1.16
CA ALA A 105 -3.80 -0.65 -0.56
C ALA A 105 -2.49 -0.97 0.20
N ARG A 106 -2.36 -2.17 0.78
CA ARG A 106 -1.07 -2.63 1.35
C ARG A 106 -0.04 -2.90 0.26
N VAL A 107 -0.44 -3.53 -0.85
CA VAL A 107 0.47 -3.77 -1.99
C VAL A 107 0.95 -2.46 -2.59
N LEU A 108 0.04 -1.50 -2.79
CA LEU A 108 0.34 -0.15 -3.24
C LEU A 108 1.31 0.54 -2.28
N GLY A 109 1.01 0.53 -0.97
CA GLY A 109 1.89 1.07 0.06
C GLY A 109 3.28 0.44 0.05
N PHE A 110 3.35 -0.89 -0.05
CA PHE A 110 4.60 -1.64 -0.15
C PHE A 110 5.44 -1.23 -1.36
N GLY A 111 4.83 -1.17 -2.55
CA GLY A 111 5.52 -0.72 -3.77
C GLY A 111 6.07 0.70 -3.64
N LEU A 112 5.28 1.63 -3.10
CA LEU A 112 5.73 2.98 -2.79
C LEU A 112 6.91 2.99 -1.80
N GLY A 113 6.83 2.15 -0.77
CA GLY A 113 7.90 1.94 0.20
C GLY A 113 9.21 1.52 -0.45
N VAL A 114 9.15 0.53 -1.34
CA VAL A 114 10.32 0.03 -2.08
C VAL A 114 10.95 1.15 -2.92
N MET A 115 10.14 1.94 -3.63
CA MET A 115 10.62 3.06 -4.44
C MET A 115 11.33 4.10 -3.56
N LEU A 116 10.73 4.51 -2.45
CA LEU A 116 11.32 5.48 -1.51
C LEU A 116 12.60 4.95 -0.87
N GLY A 117 12.63 3.67 -0.48
CA GLY A 117 13.82 3.02 0.06
C GLY A 117 14.97 2.98 -0.94
N ALA A 118 14.69 2.63 -2.19
CA ALA A 118 15.67 2.62 -3.26
C ALA A 118 16.25 4.01 -3.53
N THR A 119 15.39 5.03 -3.65
CA THR A 119 15.83 6.42 -3.84
C THR A 119 16.67 6.91 -2.66
N ALA A 120 16.23 6.68 -1.42
CA ALA A 120 16.96 7.12 -0.23
C ALA A 120 18.35 6.49 -0.14
N VAL A 121 18.44 5.17 -0.35
CA VAL A 121 19.72 4.45 -0.31
C VAL A 121 20.64 4.86 -1.47
N GLY A 122 20.09 5.04 -2.67
CA GLY A 122 20.82 5.56 -3.81
C GLY A 122 21.37 6.98 -3.57
N SER A 123 20.55 7.89 -3.01
CA SER A 123 20.97 9.25 -2.65
C SER A 123 22.03 9.28 -1.56
N VAL A 124 21.94 8.41 -0.56
CA VAL A 124 22.95 8.31 0.49
C VAL A 124 24.27 7.81 -0.10
N ALA A 125 24.23 6.77 -0.92
CA ALA A 125 25.42 6.24 -1.59
C ALA A 125 26.09 7.27 -2.51
N SER A 126 25.31 8.06 -3.24
CA SER A 126 25.87 9.09 -4.14
C SER A 126 26.59 10.21 -3.37
N VAL A 127 26.13 10.58 -2.18
CA VAL A 127 26.83 11.51 -1.29
C VAL A 127 28.21 10.97 -0.90
N PHE A 128 28.32 9.67 -0.59
CA PHE A 128 29.60 9.05 -0.21
C PHE A 128 30.58 8.87 -1.37
N VAL A 129 30.09 8.73 -2.60
CA VAL A 129 30.94 8.63 -3.81
C VAL A 129 31.48 10.00 -4.26
N ALA A 130 30.77 11.08 -3.93
CA ALA A 130 31.16 12.45 -4.31
C ALA A 130 32.09 13.15 -3.28
N ALA A 131 32.33 12.53 -2.12
CA ALA A 131 33.19 13.03 -1.05
C ALA A 131 34.58 12.38 -1.10
#